data_AF-A0A960F221-F1
#
_entry.id   AF-A0A960F221-F1
#
_cell.length_a   1.000
_cell.length_b   1.000
_cell.length_c   1.000
_cell.angle_alpha   90.00
_cell.angle_beta   90.00
_cell.angle_gamma   90.00
#
_symmetry.space_group_name_H-M   'P 1'
#
loop_
_entity.id
_entity.type
_entity.pdbx_description
1 polymer ?
#
loop_
_entity_poly.entity_id
_entity_poly.type
_entity_poly.pdbx_seq_one_letter_code
_entity_poly.pdbx_strand_id
1 'polypeptide(L)'
;QFTSWAFTRRAIDSGLLPSMGSKGDCYDNAMIESFWSRMQVELLNRRRWSTRVELATAIFEYLEVFHNRQRRHSALGMLTPVEFEARHEPTTAA
;
A
#
# COMPACT_ATOMS: atom_id res chain seq x y z
N GLN A 1 -13.04 -2.75 -8.45
CA GLN A 1 -13.54 -3.71 -7.44
C GLN A 1 -13.10 -5.11 -7.81
N PHE A 2 -12.76 -5.97 -6.83
CA PHE A 2 -12.29 -7.34 -7.04
C PHE A 2 -13.44 -8.35 -6.84
N THR A 3 -14.30 -8.49 -7.85
CA THR A 3 -15.56 -9.24 -7.73
C THR A 3 -15.48 -10.71 -8.18
N SER A 4 -14.29 -11.21 -8.50
CA SER A 4 -14.15 -12.59 -8.97
C SER A 4 -14.39 -13.58 -7.84
N TRP A 5 -15.18 -14.62 -8.13
CA TRP A 5 -15.51 -15.63 -7.12
C TRP A 5 -14.27 -16.36 -6.60
N ALA A 6 -13.30 -16.64 -7.48
CA ALA A 6 -12.04 -17.26 -7.12
C ALA A 6 -11.23 -16.42 -6.11
N PHE A 7 -11.25 -15.09 -6.23
CA PHE A 7 -10.59 -14.19 -5.29
C PHE A 7 -11.31 -14.16 -3.94
N THR A 8 -12.61 -13.91 -3.95
CA THR A 8 -13.42 -13.84 -2.72
C THR A 8 -13.38 -15.13 -1.92
N ARG A 9 -13.46 -16.28 -2.61
CA ARG A 9 -13.40 -17.59 -1.95
C ARG A 9 -12.04 -17.83 -1.27
N ARG A 10 -10.93 -17.52 -1.95
CA ARG A 10 -9.60 -17.62 -1.34
C ARG A 10 -9.42 -16.72 -0.12
N ALA A 11 -9.98 -15.52 -0.15
CA ALA A 11 -9.93 -14.62 1.00
C ALA A 11 -10.67 -15.21 2.21
N ILE A 12 -11.88 -15.72 1.99
CA ILE A 12 -12.69 -16.40 3.03
C ILE A 12 -11.95 -17.64 3.56
N ASP A 13 -11.43 -18.49 2.68
CA ASP A 13 -10.68 -19.69 3.04
C ASP A 13 -9.41 -19.37 3.86
N SER A 14 -8.86 -18.15 3.71
CA SER A 14 -7.71 -17.65 4.49
C SER A 14 -8.11 -16.97 5.80
N GLY A 15 -9.40 -17.00 6.18
CA GLY A 15 -9.92 -16.34 7.38
C GLY A 15 -10.05 -14.82 7.26
N LEU A 16 -9.94 -14.26 6.05
CA LEU A 16 -10.08 -12.82 5.81
C LEU A 16 -11.53 -12.50 5.46
N LEU A 17 -12.06 -11.41 6.02
CA LEU A 17 -13.36 -10.87 5.65
C LEU A 17 -13.21 -9.89 4.48
N PRO A 18 -13.71 -10.21 3.27
CA PRO A 18 -13.63 -9.29 2.15
C PRO A 18 -14.58 -8.12 2.38
N SER A 19 -14.03 -6.93 2.58
CA SER A 19 -14.80 -5.68 2.60
C SER A 19 -14.75 -5.04 1.21
N MET A 20 -15.92 -4.85 0.61
CA MET A 20 -16.05 -4.12 -0.66
C MET A 20 -16.78 -2.82 -0.37
N GLY A 21 -16.14 -1.72 -0.75
CA GLY A 21 -16.68 -0.38 -0.65
C GLY A 21 -18.04 -0.19 -1.33
N SER A 22 -18.74 0.86 -0.92
CA SER A 22 -20.01 1.29 -1.54
C SER A 22 -19.80 1.58 -3.02
N LYS A 23 -20.77 1.25 -3.88
CA LYS A 23 -20.69 1.67 -5.29
C LYS A 23 -20.81 3.19 -5.39
N GLY A 24 -19.85 3.82 -6.05
CA GLY A 24 -19.86 5.26 -6.33
C GLY A 24 -19.27 6.13 -5.21
N ASP A 25 -18.69 5.53 -4.17
CA ASP A 25 -17.93 6.26 -3.15
C ASP A 25 -16.43 6.24 -3.49
N CYS A 26 -15.77 7.40 -3.46
CA CYS A 26 -14.34 7.55 -3.73
C CYS A 26 -13.47 7.37 -2.47
N TYR A 27 -14.05 7.45 -1.27
CA TYR A 27 -13.28 7.41 -0.02
C TYR A 27 -12.52 6.10 0.16
N ASP A 28 -13.11 4.98 -0.25
CA ASP A 28 -12.50 3.65 -0.16
C ASP A 28 -11.21 3.52 -1.00
N ASN A 29 -11.10 4.28 -2.10
CA ASN A 29 -9.94 4.25 -3.00
C ASN A 29 -9.00 5.45 -2.81
N ALA A 30 -9.44 6.53 -2.15
CA ALA A 30 -8.70 7.78 -2.02
C ALA A 30 -7.29 7.59 -1.43
N MET A 31 -7.16 6.72 -0.44
CA MET A 31 -5.86 6.41 0.20
C MET A 31 -4.86 5.82 -0.79
N ILE A 32 -5.28 4.80 -1.56
CA ILE A 32 -4.39 4.13 -2.51
C ILE A 32 -4.13 4.99 -3.75
N GLU A 33 -5.09 5.81 -4.19
CA GLU A 33 -4.89 6.79 -5.27
C GLU A 33 -3.84 7.85 -4.90
N SER A 34 -3.91 8.37 -3.67
CA SER A 34 -2.93 9.34 -3.15
C SER A 34 -1.51 8.75 -3.11
N PHE A 35 -1.40 7.46 -2.77
CA PHE A 35 -0.14 6.72 -2.82
C PHE A 35 0.39 6.61 -4.26
N TRP A 36 -0.42 6.15 -5.22
CA TRP A 36 -0.01 5.98 -6.61
C TRP A 36 0.39 7.30 -7.27
N SER A 37 -0.34 8.38 -6.99
CA SER A 37 0.00 9.72 -7.48
C SER A 37 1.41 10.14 -7.06
N ARG A 38 1.79 9.88 -5.80
CA ARG A 38 3.13 10.19 -5.27
C ARG A 38 4.21 9.33 -5.91
N MET A 39 4.02 8.00 -5.96
CA MET A 39 4.98 7.10 -6.61
C MET A 39 5.19 7.48 -8.07
N GLN A 40 4.13 7.89 -8.77
CA GLN A 40 4.22 8.28 -10.17
C GLN A 40 5.13 9.50 -10.35
N VAL A 41 4.98 10.55 -9.54
CA VAL A 41 5.78 11.77 -9.63
C VAL A 41 7.21 11.57 -9.14
N GLU A 42 7.41 10.74 -8.12
CA GLU A 42 8.68 10.63 -7.41
C GLU A 42 9.58 9.52 -7.93
N LEU A 43 9.01 8.48 -8.56
CA LEU A 43 9.74 7.33 -9.07
C LEU A 43 9.47 7.14 -10.57
N LEU A 44 8.23 6.85 -10.93
CA LEU A 44 7.91 6.29 -12.26
C LEU A 44 8.21 7.29 -13.39
N ASN A 45 7.86 8.57 -13.19
CA ASN A 45 8.03 9.62 -14.20
C ASN A 45 9.43 10.25 -14.19
N ARG A 46 10.34 9.85 -13.30
CA ARG A 46 11.67 10.47 -13.18
C ARG A 46 12.63 10.06 -14.28
N ARG A 47 12.45 8.88 -14.86
CA ARG A 47 13.30 8.35 -15.93
C ARG A 47 12.56 7.33 -16.77
N ARG A 48 13.12 7.00 -17.93
CA ARG A 48 12.71 5.83 -18.72
C ARG A 48 13.35 4.57 -18.13
N TRP A 49 12.60 3.48 -18.15
CA TRP A 49 13.02 2.17 -17.66
C TRP A 49 13.29 1.26 -18.84
N SER A 50 14.43 0.59 -18.86
CA SER A 50 14.83 -0.26 -19.98
C SER A 50 14.21 -1.65 -19.89
N THR A 51 13.96 -2.15 -18.67
CA THR A 51 13.39 -3.47 -18.46
C THR A 51 12.33 -3.48 -17.37
N ARG A 52 11.44 -4.49 -17.43
CA ARG A 52 10.45 -4.72 -16.35
C ARG A 52 11.11 -5.09 -15.03
N VAL A 53 12.23 -5.82 -15.07
CA VAL A 53 12.99 -6.21 -13.87
C VAL A 53 13.56 -4.98 -13.17
N GLU A 54 14.17 -4.07 -13.93
CA GLU A 54 14.68 -2.80 -13.40
C GLU A 54 13.57 -1.97 -12.73
N LEU A 55 12.42 -1.84 -13.40
CA LEU A 55 11.27 -1.14 -12.85
C LEU A 55 10.74 -1.81 -11.57
N ALA A 56 10.62 -3.14 -11.56
CA ALA A 56 10.15 -3.89 -10.41
C ALA A 56 11.08 -3.72 -9.21
N THR A 57 12.41 -3.79 -9.41
CA THR A 57 13.40 -3.54 -8.37
C THR A 57 13.28 -2.12 -7.81
N ALA A 58 13.11 -1.12 -8.67
CA ALA A 58 12.97 0.26 -8.22
C ALA A 58 11.65 0.51 -7.46
N ILE A 59 10.55 -0.12 -7.87
CA ILE A 59 9.28 -0.09 -7.12
C ILE A 59 9.45 -0.75 -5.76
N PHE A 60 10.13 -1.89 -5.69
CA PHE A 60 10.41 -2.60 -4.44
C PHE A 60 11.26 -1.74 -3.49
N GLU A 61 12.35 -1.15 -3.99
CA GLU A 61 13.20 -0.26 -3.19
C GLU A 61 12.42 0.97 -2.69
N TYR A 62 11.63 1.58 -3.57
CA TYR A 62 10.78 2.71 -3.20
C TYR A 62 9.77 2.34 -2.10
N LEU A 63 9.16 1.16 -2.16
CA LEU A 63 8.21 0.67 -1.16
C LEU A 63 8.90 0.36 0.18
N GLU A 64 9.86 -0.58 0.16
CA GLU A 64 10.41 -1.16 1.38
C GLU A 64 11.44 -0.27 2.07
N VAL A 65 12.23 0.47 1.30
CA VAL A 65 13.30 1.30 1.86
C VAL A 65 12.79 2.70 2.10
N PHE A 66 12.19 3.33 1.10
CA PHE A 66 11.83 4.74 1.18
C PHE A 66 10.45 4.97 1.82
N HIS A 67 9.38 4.40 1.27
CA HIS A 67 8.01 4.66 1.70
C HIS A 67 7.76 4.13 3.12
N ASN A 68 8.06 2.86 3.37
CA ASN A 68 7.74 2.22 4.65
C ASN A 68 8.66 2.65 5.80
N ARG A 69 9.94 2.94 5.52
CA ARG A 69 10.98 3.10 6.57
C ARG A 69 11.60 4.49 6.69
N GLN A 70 11.42 5.37 5.70
CA GLN A 70 12.07 6.69 5.71
C GLN A 70 11.07 7.85 5.56
N ARG A 71 10.00 7.66 4.78
CA ARG A 71 9.01 8.70 4.55
C ARG A 71 8.14 8.92 5.78
N ARG A 72 8.12 10.16 6.26
CA ARG A 72 7.26 10.60 7.37
C ARG A 72 5.92 11.09 6.82
N HIS A 73 4.82 10.68 7.43
CA HIS A 73 3.46 11.04 7.03
C HIS A 73 2.83 11.95 8.09
N SER A 74 2.31 13.11 7.68
CA SER A 74 1.62 14.04 8.60
C SER A 74 0.39 13.40 9.25
N ALA A 75 -0.35 12.58 8.49
CA ALA A 75 -1.49 11.82 9.00
C ALA A 75 -1.11 10.80 10.10
N LEU A 76 0.15 10.38 10.15
CA LEU A 76 0.69 9.45 11.15
C LEU A 76 1.45 10.18 12.27
N GLY A 77 1.23 11.49 12.45
CA GLY A 77 1.96 12.27 13.46
C GLY A 77 3.44 12.48 13.12
N MET A 78 3.74 12.57 11.81
CA MET A 78 5.12 12.64 11.30
C MET A 78 5.95 11.40 11.66
N LEU A 79 5.34 10.23 11.67
CA LEU A 79 6.01 8.94 11.76
C LEU A 79 6.11 8.28 10.39
N THR A 80 7.06 7.37 10.24
CA THR A 80 7.07 6.43 9.12
C THR A 80 6.01 5.34 9.32
N PRO A 81 5.53 4.69 8.24
CA PRO A 81 4.58 3.58 8.37
C PRO A 81 5.06 2.50 9.34
N VAL A 82 6.33 2.08 9.24
CA VAL A 82 6.89 1.07 10.15
C VAL A 82 6.93 1.54 11.60
N GLU A 83 7.31 2.79 11.86
CA GLU A 83 7.29 3.33 13.23
C GLU A 83 5.86 3.47 13.77
N PHE A 84 4.91 3.81 12.91
CA PHE A 84 3.51 3.91 13.30
C PHE A 84 2.97 2.52 13.68
N GLU A 85 3.15 1.51 12.83
CA GLU A 85 2.74 0.14 13.12
C GLU A 85 3.42 -0.38 14.39
N ALA A 86 4.73 -0.20 14.56
CA ALA A 86 5.45 -0.66 15.77
C ALA A 86 4.94 -0.04 17.08
N ARG A 87 4.28 1.13 17.04
CA ARG A 87 3.66 1.77 18.21
C ARG A 87 2.22 1.34 18.45
N HIS A 88 1.54 0.83 17.42
CA HIS A 88 0.13 0.45 17.45
C HIS A 88 -0.09 -1.06 17.33
N GLU A 89 0.99 -1.85 17.18
CA GLU A 89 0.93 -3.30 17.31
C GLU A 89 0.33 -3.62 18.69
N PRO A 90 -0.84 -4.28 18.75
CA PRO A 90 -1.32 -4.81 20.00
C PRO A 90 -0.24 -5.79 20.47
N THR A 91 0.27 -5.58 21.69
CA THR A 91 1.03 -6.62 22.39
C THR A 91 0.17 -7.88 22.34
N THR A 92 0.49 -8.79 21.44
CA THR A 92 -0.09 -10.13 21.46
C THR A 92 0.57 -10.77 22.66
N ALA A 93 -0.08 -10.65 23.82
CA ALA A 93 0.31 -11.35 25.02
C ALA A 93 0.35 -12.85 24.67
N ALA A 94 1.55 -13.43 24.79
CA ALA A 94 1.78 -14.86 24.68
C ALA A 94 1.17 -15.61 25.87
#